data_AF-A0A836QG36-F1
#
_entry.id   AF-A0A836QG36-F1
#
_cell.length_a   1.000
_cell.length_b   1.000
_cell.length_c   1.000
_cell.angle_alpha   90.00
_cell.angle_beta   90.00
_cell.angle_gamma   90.00
#
_symmetry.space_group_name_H-M   'P 1'
#
loop_
_entity.id
_entity.type
_entity.pdbx_description
1 polymer ?
#
loop_
_entity_poly.entity_id
_entity_poly.type
_entity_poly.pdbx_seq_one_letter_code
_entity_poly.pdbx_strand_id
1 'polypeptide(L)'
;MTILFGALLGLPGWSASRATAVEFMPVDSLRAGMKGVGLTVLKGTRIDSFSVEILGVQSNPARPGRHVILARLSGAGLEETGMIHGMSGSPVYVGGRLVGAVAH
;
A
#
# COMPACT_ATOMS: atom_id res chain seq x y z
N MET A 1 20.71 59.34 -4.88
CA MET A 1 20.67 57.92 -5.29
C MET A 1 21.58 57.13 -4.36
N THR A 2 21.02 56.60 -3.28
CA THR A 2 21.64 55.55 -2.44
C THR A 2 20.49 54.70 -1.92
N ILE A 3 20.38 53.47 -2.41
CA ILE A 3 19.33 52.51 -2.03
C ILE A 3 19.81 51.78 -0.78
N LEU A 4 19.05 51.86 0.31
CA LEU A 4 19.28 51.08 1.52
C LEU A 4 18.63 49.70 1.33
N PHE A 5 19.44 48.64 1.36
CA PHE A 5 19.00 47.25 1.26
C PHE A 5 18.43 46.81 2.63
N GLY A 6 17.12 46.92 2.80
CA GLY A 6 16.42 46.44 3.99
C GLY A 6 16.14 44.94 3.90
N ALA A 7 16.77 44.16 4.78
CA ALA A 7 16.56 42.73 4.93
C ALA A 7 15.08 42.42 5.23
N LEU A 8 14.41 41.70 4.32
CA LEU A 8 13.06 41.20 4.57
C LEU A 8 13.15 39.87 5.32
N LEU A 9 12.58 39.91 6.52
CA LEU A 9 12.44 38.89 7.55
C LEU A 9 11.96 37.53 7.04
N GLY A 10 12.47 36.48 7.67
CA GLY A 10 12.31 35.08 7.30
C GLY A 10 10.87 34.63 7.03
N LEU A 11 10.70 33.97 5.90
CA LEU A 11 9.48 33.23 5.57
C LEU A 11 9.31 32.09 6.60
N PRO A 12 8.13 31.92 7.23
CA PRO A 12 7.89 30.80 8.13
C PRO A 12 8.10 29.52 7.34
N GLY A 13 8.97 28.66 7.88
CA GLY A 13 9.44 27.47 7.20
C GLY A 13 8.27 26.59 6.75
N TRP A 14 8.18 26.38 5.44
CA TRP A 14 7.53 25.20 4.92
C TRP A 14 8.29 24.00 5.48
N SER A 15 7.77 23.41 6.56
CA SER A 15 8.26 22.12 7.01
C SER A 15 7.85 21.12 5.94
N ALA A 16 8.78 20.78 5.05
CA ALA A 16 8.59 19.68 4.12
C ALA A 16 8.28 18.43 4.95
N SER A 17 7.06 17.91 4.82
CA SER A 17 6.74 16.60 5.38
C SER A 17 7.74 15.60 4.82
N ARG A 18 8.54 14.97 5.69
CA ARG A 18 9.42 13.88 5.26
C ARG A 18 8.50 12.77 4.75
N ALA A 19 8.50 12.56 3.44
CA ALA A 19 7.92 11.35 2.86
C ALA A 19 8.66 10.17 3.51
N THR A 20 7.97 9.41 4.36
CA THR A 20 8.51 8.12 4.80
C THR A 20 8.51 7.21 3.58
N ALA A 21 9.67 6.68 3.22
CA ALA A 21 9.72 5.69 2.17
C ALA A 21 8.90 4.49 2.65
N VAL A 22 7.89 4.09 1.87
CA VAL A 22 7.19 2.82 2.12
C VAL A 22 8.18 1.73 1.80
N GLU A 23 8.48 0.88 2.79
CA GLU A 23 9.37 -0.25 2.58
C GLU A 23 8.64 -1.34 1.79
N PHE A 24 9.19 -1.72 0.65
CA PHE A 24 8.67 -2.82 -0.16
C PHE A 24 9.26 -4.15 0.29
N MET A 25 8.45 -5.20 0.30
CA MET A 25 8.93 -6.58 0.47
C MET A 25 9.24 -7.19 -0.89
N PRO A 26 10.46 -7.72 -1.12
CA PRO A 26 10.77 -8.45 -2.35
C PRO A 26 9.87 -9.68 -2.49
N VAL A 27 9.37 -9.91 -3.71
CA VAL A 27 8.44 -11.02 -3.97
C VAL A 27 9.05 -12.39 -3.61
N ASP A 28 10.37 -12.56 -3.80
CA ASP A 28 11.10 -13.79 -3.50
C ASP A 28 11.22 -14.08 -1.99
N SER A 29 10.88 -13.12 -1.14
CA SER A 29 10.83 -13.30 0.31
C SER A 29 9.46 -13.79 0.81
N LEU A 30 8.41 -13.71 -0.02
CA LEU A 30 7.08 -14.19 0.33
C LEU A 30 7.05 -15.72 0.39
N ARG A 31 6.34 -16.25 1.38
CA ARG A 31 6.09 -17.68 1.56
C ARG A 31 4.62 -17.91 1.86
N ALA A 32 4.12 -19.07 1.47
CA ALA A 32 2.78 -19.50 1.84
C ALA A 32 2.63 -19.54 3.38
N GLY A 33 1.43 -19.18 3.86
CA GLY A 33 1.11 -19.09 5.28
C GLY A 33 1.49 -17.75 5.95
N MET A 34 2.28 -16.89 5.29
CA MET A 34 2.55 -15.54 5.81
C MET A 34 1.24 -14.76 5.98
N LYS A 35 1.14 -14.05 7.10
CA LYS A 35 -0.03 -13.22 7.44
C LYS A 35 0.27 -11.75 7.21
N GLY A 36 -0.74 -11.05 6.71
CA GLY A 36 -0.66 -9.64 6.37
C GLY A 36 -1.95 -8.91 6.66
N VAL A 37 -1.93 -7.60 6.39
CA VAL A 37 -3.06 -6.69 6.51
C VAL A 37 -3.22 -5.94 5.21
N GLY A 38 -4.43 -5.93 4.68
CA GLY A 38 -4.80 -5.06 3.58
C GLY A 38 -5.64 -3.90 4.07
N LEU A 39 -5.54 -2.76 3.38
CA LEU A 39 -6.32 -1.56 3.67
C LEU A 39 -7.21 -1.23 2.47
N THR A 40 -8.45 -0.87 2.74
CA THR A 40 -9.43 -0.47 1.72
C THR A 40 -10.36 0.62 2.27
N VAL A 41 -11.30 1.09 1.46
CA VAL A 41 -12.41 1.92 1.89
C VAL A 41 -13.69 1.21 1.50
N LEU A 42 -14.46 0.74 2.48
CA LEU A 42 -15.75 0.11 2.20
C LEU A 42 -16.87 1.14 2.08
N LYS A 43 -16.77 2.25 2.81
CA LYS A 43 -17.78 3.31 2.81
C LYS A 43 -17.20 4.69 3.10
N GLY A 44 -17.58 5.65 2.26
CA GLY A 44 -17.20 7.05 2.42
C GLY A 44 -15.69 7.22 2.26
N THR A 45 -15.02 7.61 3.34
CA THR A 45 -13.57 7.83 3.39
C THR A 45 -12.89 7.08 4.53
N ARG A 46 -13.63 6.24 5.25
CA ARG A 46 -13.08 5.46 6.36
C ARG A 46 -12.19 4.36 5.82
N ILE A 47 -10.97 4.28 6.33
CA ILE A 47 -10.05 3.18 6.03
C ILE A 47 -10.48 1.97 6.86
N ASP A 48 -10.71 0.87 6.17
CA ASP A 48 -11.04 -0.44 6.70
C ASP A 48 -9.87 -1.39 6.50
N SER A 49 -9.59 -2.23 7.48
CA SER A 49 -8.54 -3.25 7.40
C SER A 49 -9.13 -4.64 7.22
N PHE A 50 -8.48 -5.46 6.40
CA PHE A 50 -8.79 -6.88 6.24
C PHE A 50 -7.53 -7.73 6.45
N SER A 51 -7.73 -8.97 6.88
CA SER A 51 -6.66 -9.96 7.05
C SER A 51 -6.29 -10.57 5.71
N VAL A 52 -5.00 -10.86 5.55
CA VAL A 52 -4.45 -11.49 4.36
C VAL A 52 -3.63 -12.70 4.75
N GLU A 53 -3.80 -13.81 4.05
CA GLU A 53 -2.90 -14.95 4.08
C GLU A 53 -2.32 -15.20 2.69
N ILE A 54 -1.00 -15.23 2.60
CA ILE A 54 -0.29 -15.55 1.35
C ILE A 54 -0.43 -17.04 1.08
N LEU A 55 -0.90 -17.41 -0.10
CA LEU A 55 -1.04 -18.79 -0.55
C LEU A 55 0.12 -19.20 -1.46
N GLY A 56 0.72 -18.25 -2.17
CA GLY A 56 1.87 -18.49 -3.03
C GLY A 56 2.12 -17.35 -3.99
N VAL A 57 3.19 -17.49 -4.79
CA VAL A 57 3.56 -16.53 -5.84
C VAL A 57 3.59 -17.29 -7.16
N GLN A 58 2.90 -16.77 -8.16
CA GLN A 58 2.96 -17.25 -9.53
C GLN A 58 3.71 -16.25 -10.40
N SER A 59 4.74 -16.71 -11.10
CA SER A 59 5.36 -15.96 -12.18
C SER A 59 4.47 -16.02 -13.42
N ASN A 60 4.38 -14.92 -14.18
CA ASN A 60 3.70 -14.92 -15.46
C ASN A 60 4.73 -15.13 -16.59
N PRO A 61 4.77 -16.31 -17.26
CA PRO A 61 5.74 -16.57 -18.33
C PRO A 61 5.57 -15.62 -19.52
N ALA A 62 4.36 -15.15 -19.78
CA ALA A 62 4.04 -14.24 -20.88
C ALA A 62 4.39 -12.77 -20.56
N ARG A 63 4.66 -12.43 -19.29
CA ARG A 63 5.06 -11.08 -18.86
C ARG A 63 6.22 -11.16 -17.85
N PRO A 64 7.47 -11.28 -18.34
CA PRO A 64 8.67 -11.31 -17.50
C PRO A 64 8.69 -10.14 -16.50
N GLY A 65 9.04 -10.43 -15.25
CA GLY A 65 9.07 -9.45 -14.16
C GLY A 65 7.71 -9.14 -13.51
N ARG A 66 6.61 -9.74 -13.97
CA ARG A 66 5.31 -9.64 -13.28
C ARG A 66 4.98 -10.92 -12.54
N HIS A 67 4.79 -10.78 -11.24
CA HIS A 67 4.35 -11.84 -10.35
C HIS A 67 2.90 -11.58 -9.91
N VAL A 68 2.14 -12.65 -9.75
CA VAL A 68 0.82 -12.65 -9.13
C VAL A 68 0.95 -13.33 -7.77
N ILE A 69 0.66 -12.58 -6.71
CA ILE A 69 0.62 -13.11 -5.35
C ILE A 69 -0.79 -13.64 -5.12
N LEU A 70 -0.91 -14.94 -4.89
CA LEU A 70 -2.17 -15.56 -4.50
C LEU A 70 -2.36 -15.34 -3.00
N ALA A 71 -3.53 -14.84 -2.62
CA ALA A 71 -3.85 -14.57 -1.22
C ALA A 71 -5.30 -14.91 -0.89
N ARG A 72 -5.53 -15.32 0.35
CA ARG A 72 -6.86 -15.44 0.96
C ARG A 72 -7.13 -14.20 1.78
N LEU A 73 -8.29 -13.60 1.58
CA LEU A 73 -8.73 -12.40 2.30
C LEU A 73 -9.82 -12.79 3.31
N SER A 74 -9.83 -12.15 4.46
CA SER A 74 -10.87 -12.30 5.49
C SER A 74 -11.00 -11.04 6.35
N GLY A 75 -12.10 -10.91 7.09
CA GLY A 75 -12.48 -9.73 7.85
C GLY A 75 -13.22 -8.69 7.01
N ALA A 76 -13.74 -7.69 7.69
CA ALA A 76 -14.47 -6.57 7.08
C ALA A 76 -15.67 -6.98 6.20
N GLY A 77 -16.25 -8.16 6.46
CA GLY A 77 -17.40 -8.71 5.73
C GLY A 77 -17.04 -9.48 4.45
N LEU A 78 -15.75 -9.61 4.13
CA LEU A 78 -15.30 -10.26 2.88
C LEU A 78 -15.61 -11.76 2.85
N GLU A 79 -15.80 -12.41 4.00
CA GLU A 79 -16.21 -13.81 4.09
C GLU A 79 -17.61 -14.04 3.48
N GLU A 80 -18.47 -13.04 3.53
CA GLU A 80 -19.84 -13.11 3.03
C GLU A 80 -19.94 -12.53 1.61
N THR A 81 -19.26 -11.40 1.36
CA THR A 81 -19.39 -10.66 0.11
C THR A 81 -18.39 -11.08 -0.97
N GLY A 82 -17.30 -11.74 -0.59
CA GLY A 82 -16.12 -11.85 -1.45
C GLY A 82 -15.49 -10.49 -1.75
N MET A 83 -14.65 -10.42 -2.78
CA MET A 83 -14.08 -9.15 -3.26
C MET A 83 -15.18 -8.23 -3.80
N ILE A 84 -15.21 -6.99 -3.31
CA ILE A 84 -16.18 -5.98 -3.74
C ILE A 84 -15.56 -5.16 -4.88
N HIS A 85 -16.36 -4.81 -5.89
CA HIS A 85 -15.92 -3.88 -6.94
C HIS A 85 -15.40 -2.57 -6.34
N GLY A 86 -14.25 -2.10 -6.83
CA GLY A 86 -13.57 -0.92 -6.29
C GLY A 86 -12.45 -1.23 -5.30
N MET A 87 -12.28 -2.47 -4.84
CA MET A 87 -11.12 -2.86 -4.02
C MET A 87 -9.81 -2.92 -4.82
N SER A 88 -9.85 -2.87 -6.15
CA SER A 88 -8.64 -2.84 -6.98
C SER A 88 -7.72 -1.68 -6.55
N GLY A 89 -6.45 -1.99 -6.32
CA GLY A 89 -5.47 -1.01 -5.84
C GLY A 89 -5.36 -0.91 -4.30
N SER A 90 -6.21 -1.61 -3.54
CA SER A 90 -6.10 -1.69 -2.07
C SER A 90 -4.72 -2.24 -1.67
N PRO A 91 -3.89 -1.49 -0.92
CA PRO A 91 -2.53 -1.92 -0.60
C PRO A 91 -2.55 -3.07 0.43
N VAL A 92 -1.63 -4.00 0.27
CA VAL A 92 -1.45 -5.18 1.14
C VAL A 92 -0.06 -5.17 1.73
N TYR A 93 0.02 -5.40 3.04
CA TYR A 93 1.25 -5.37 3.82
C TYR A 93 1.51 -6.70 4.53
N VAL A 94 2.77 -7.11 4.62
CA VAL A 94 3.24 -8.24 5.45
C VAL A 94 4.39 -7.72 6.29
N GLY A 95 4.32 -7.89 7.62
CA GLY A 95 5.34 -7.36 8.53
C GLY A 95 5.58 -5.86 8.39
N GLY A 96 4.54 -5.07 8.09
CA GLY A 96 4.62 -3.63 7.88
C GLY A 96 5.19 -3.19 6.52
N ARG A 97 5.59 -4.12 5.65
CA ARG A 97 6.15 -3.84 4.33
C ARG A 97 5.12 -4.06 3.23
N LEU A 98 5.09 -3.17 2.23
CA LEU A 98 4.17 -3.25 1.10
C LEU A 98 4.56 -4.42 0.19
N VAL A 99 3.62 -5.32 -0.06
CA VAL A 99 3.85 -6.51 -0.89
C VAL A 99 3.14 -6.45 -2.23
N GLY A 100 2.08 -5.64 -2.33
CA GLY A 100 1.30 -5.50 -3.55
C GLY A 100 -0.02 -4.79 -3.31
N ALA A 101 -0.91 -4.89 -4.29
CA ALA A 101 -2.26 -4.37 -4.23
C ALA A 101 -3.27 -5.42 -4.68
N VAL A 102 -4.49 -5.35 -4.15
CA VAL A 102 -5.60 -6.22 -4.56
C VAL A 102 -5.90 -6.02 -6.04
N ALA A 103 -6.05 -7.13 -6.75
CA ALA A 103 -6.46 -7.20 -8.15
C ALA A 103 -7.37 -8.43 -8.34
N HIS A 104 -8.33 -8.31 -9.26
CA HIS A 104 -9.20 -9.38 -9.74
C HIS A 104 -8.87 -9.63 -11.22
#